data_AF-A0A7M1AY91-F1
#
_entry.id   AF-A0A7M1AY91-F1
#
_cell.length_a   1.000
_cell.length_b   1.000
_cell.length_c   1.000
_cell.angle_alpha   90.00
_cell.angle_beta   90.00
_cell.angle_gamma   90.00
#
_symmetry.space_group_name_H-M   'P 1'
#
loop_
_entity.id
_entity.type
_entity.pdbx_description
1 polymer ?
#
loop_
_entity_poly.entity_id
_entity_poly.type
_entity_poly.pdbx_seq_one_letter_code
_entity_poly.pdbx_strand_id
1 'polypeptide(L)'
;MNKILLSLLFGFGSLVLAVEVPLAQTQMHSFKKSVALNAKIIQLSNAQQSITSLVGGHLEKYFVKPAQDVKKGDKIALIRSIDVSKMSADYIALKKQYKAVQKNYEAVEKLYKKGMTSMQNLNAQAIKRSKIAANLTALQSQLKTLNIDVKNLKKATADFILYAHSCGRVSALLKPLHSSVSSNEPIVSIVKNQAYYVKSYLPLEYATKARIGDKIVVNYADKEIITHATQIMPKVDETTQRVVVLSSVDQKVDDLFIDVYVKATIYFSDAKSYVAVKKSALSFFNNEWVVFVPNKEAKEESLAYLPRVVVIVAQDDEYVGIKGLELGEEYVSGESYYVKSALLKSSLGDGD
;
A
#
# COMPACT_ATOMS: atom_id res chain seq x y z
N MET A 1 13.76 81.91 16.30
CA MET A 1 12.94 82.62 17.30
C MET A 1 11.51 82.58 16.78
N ASN A 2 10.48 82.01 17.41
CA ASN A 2 10.23 81.69 18.81
C ASN A 2 9.43 80.39 18.92
N LYS A 3 9.74 79.63 19.98
CA LYS A 3 8.90 78.56 20.52
C LYS A 3 7.76 79.21 21.31
N ILE A 4 6.52 78.75 21.14
CA ILE A 4 5.51 78.80 22.20
C ILE A 4 4.84 77.44 22.28
N LEU A 5 5.12 76.79 23.40
CA LEU A 5 4.48 75.60 23.94
C LEU A 5 3.19 76.07 24.63
N LEU A 6 2.04 75.45 24.37
CA LEU A 6 0.89 75.55 25.29
C LEU A 6 0.05 74.26 25.26
N SER A 7 0.28 73.48 26.32
CA SER A 7 -0.60 72.59 27.08
C SER A 7 -1.89 72.03 26.46
N LEU A 8 -1.92 70.70 26.38
CA LEU A 8 -2.95 69.76 26.85
C LEU A 8 -4.28 70.37 27.36
N LEU A 9 -5.38 70.02 26.68
CA LEU A 9 -6.62 69.66 27.37
C LEU A 9 -7.10 68.31 26.82
N PHE A 10 -7.23 67.36 27.75
CA PHE A 10 -7.72 66.01 27.57
C PHE A 10 -9.23 66.05 27.28
N GLY A 11 -9.61 65.78 26.03
CA GLY A 11 -10.97 65.38 25.68
C GLY A 11 -10.99 63.86 25.58
N PHE A 12 -11.44 63.19 26.63
CA PHE A 12 -11.74 61.75 26.64
C PHE A 12 -12.96 61.52 25.71
N GLY A 13 -12.71 61.49 24.41
CA GLY A 13 -13.65 60.94 23.44
C GLY A 13 -13.59 59.43 23.52
N SER A 14 -14.70 58.81 23.89
CA SER A 14 -14.90 57.37 23.90
C SER A 14 -14.57 56.80 22.53
N LEU A 15 -13.36 56.27 22.38
CA LEU A 15 -12.99 55.46 21.21
C LEU A 15 -13.68 54.11 21.41
N VAL A 16 -14.94 54.01 20.98
CA VAL A 16 -15.56 52.71 20.74
C VAL A 16 -14.73 52.08 19.64
N LEU A 17 -13.87 51.13 20.01
CA LEU A 17 -13.26 50.23 19.04
C LEU A 17 -14.41 49.50 18.36
N ALA A 18 -14.79 49.96 17.16
CA ALA A 18 -15.65 49.22 16.28
C ALA A 18 -14.93 47.90 16.00
N VAL A 19 -15.39 46.82 16.63
CA VAL A 19 -14.87 45.48 16.36
C VAL A 19 -15.22 45.19 14.91
N GLU A 20 -14.23 45.21 14.02
CA GLU A 20 -14.42 44.85 12.62
C GLU A 20 -14.77 43.37 12.55
N VAL A 21 -16.03 43.09 12.21
CA VAL A 21 -16.53 41.73 12.05
C VAL A 21 -16.03 41.19 10.71
N PRO A 22 -15.18 40.15 10.68
CA PRO A 22 -14.55 39.70 9.44
C PRO A 22 -15.56 39.02 8.52
N LEU A 23 -15.70 39.54 7.29
CA LEU A 23 -16.58 38.98 6.26
C LEU A 23 -15.82 38.04 5.31
N ALA A 24 -16.52 37.05 4.77
CA ALA A 24 -16.06 36.23 3.66
C ALA A 24 -17.23 35.93 2.72
N GLN A 25 -16.92 35.46 1.52
CA GLN A 25 -17.94 34.99 0.57
C GLN A 25 -18.04 33.47 0.60
N THR A 26 -19.25 32.95 0.47
CA THR A 26 -19.46 31.51 0.34
C THR A 26 -18.75 31.00 -0.92
N GLN A 27 -18.17 29.81 -0.81
CA GLN A 27 -17.44 29.19 -1.91
C GLN A 27 -17.86 27.73 -2.07
N MET A 28 -17.68 27.19 -3.28
CA MET A 28 -17.80 25.75 -3.48
C MET A 28 -16.60 25.08 -2.84
N HIS A 29 -16.84 24.31 -1.79
CA HIS A 29 -15.80 23.55 -1.11
C HIS A 29 -16.04 22.05 -1.25
N SER A 30 -14.97 21.31 -1.51
CA SER A 30 -15.05 19.87 -1.76
C SER A 30 -14.76 19.09 -0.48
N PHE A 31 -15.78 18.38 0.02
CA PHE A 31 -15.68 17.60 1.24
C PHE A 31 -15.43 16.14 0.91
N LYS A 32 -14.31 15.60 1.40
CA LYS A 32 -14.04 14.15 1.39
C LYS A 32 -14.68 13.54 2.61
N LYS A 33 -15.59 12.59 2.41
CA LYS A 33 -16.18 11.87 3.54
C LYS A 33 -15.09 11.02 4.21
N SER A 34 -15.06 11.04 5.54
CA SER A 34 -14.18 10.20 6.34
C SER A 34 -15.00 9.40 7.35
N VAL A 35 -14.48 8.24 7.75
CA VAL A 35 -15.11 7.37 8.74
C VAL A 35 -14.04 6.83 9.68
N ALA A 36 -14.27 6.98 10.98
CA ALA A 36 -13.46 6.37 12.02
C ALA A 36 -13.75 4.86 12.08
N LEU A 37 -12.68 4.07 12.13
CA LEU A 37 -12.66 2.63 12.08
C LEU A 37 -11.90 2.08 13.30
N ASN A 38 -12.35 0.93 13.78
CA ASN A 38 -11.46 0.06 14.54
C ASN A 38 -10.61 -0.73 13.52
N ALA A 39 -9.35 -0.93 13.81
CA ALA A 39 -8.44 -1.71 12.99
C ALA A 39 -7.51 -2.57 13.84
N LYS A 40 -6.91 -3.58 13.24
CA LYS A 40 -5.96 -4.48 13.90
C LYS A 40 -4.68 -4.56 13.07
N ILE A 41 -3.52 -4.40 13.69
CA ILE A 41 -2.24 -4.64 13.01
C ILE A 41 -2.05 -6.15 12.91
N ILE A 42 -1.86 -6.64 11.70
CA ILE A 42 -1.67 -8.06 11.43
C ILE A 42 -0.45 -8.27 10.55
N GLN A 43 0.04 -9.51 10.56
CA GLN A 43 0.92 -10.00 9.52
C GLN A 43 0.16 -11.06 8.72
N LEU A 44 0.19 -10.98 7.39
CA LEU A 44 -0.47 -12.00 6.57
C LEU A 44 0.22 -13.35 6.76
N SER A 45 -0.55 -14.44 6.72
CA SER A 45 -0.03 -15.80 6.91
C SER A 45 1.01 -16.21 5.86
N ASN A 46 0.98 -15.59 4.68
CA ASN A 46 1.97 -15.78 3.61
C ASN A 46 3.28 -14.97 3.80
N ALA A 47 3.42 -14.26 4.92
CA ALA A 47 4.63 -13.51 5.25
C ALA A 47 5.79 -14.43 5.58
N GLN A 48 5.51 -15.59 6.18
CA GLN A 48 6.50 -16.63 6.40
C GLN A 48 6.55 -17.56 5.18
N GLN A 49 7.76 -17.74 4.66
CA GLN A 49 8.02 -18.52 3.47
C GLN A 49 9.11 -19.53 3.76
N SER A 50 8.80 -20.80 3.49
CA SER A 50 9.77 -21.88 3.60
C SER A 50 10.46 -22.07 2.25
N ILE A 51 11.78 -21.98 2.23
CA ILE A 51 12.57 -22.39 1.07
C ILE A 51 12.81 -23.90 1.19
N THR A 52 12.34 -24.64 0.19
CA THR A 52 12.43 -26.11 0.14
C THR A 52 13.47 -26.57 -0.87
N SER A 53 14.07 -27.73 -0.63
CA SER A 53 14.97 -28.35 -1.61
C SER A 53 14.16 -29.03 -2.73
N LEU A 54 14.61 -28.91 -3.99
CA LEU A 54 14.02 -29.68 -5.10
C LEU A 54 14.57 -31.11 -5.18
N VAL A 55 15.75 -31.36 -4.60
CA VAL A 55 16.45 -32.65 -4.64
C VAL A 55 16.78 -33.14 -3.25
N GLY A 56 16.81 -34.46 -3.08
CA GLY A 56 17.36 -35.07 -1.87
C GLY A 56 18.89 -35.02 -1.87
N GLY A 57 19.50 -34.98 -0.69
CA GLY A 57 20.95 -34.94 -0.55
C GLY A 57 21.42 -34.63 0.85
N HIS A 58 22.69 -34.24 0.96
CA HIS A 58 23.33 -33.90 2.22
C HIS A 58 23.61 -32.39 2.27
N LEU A 59 23.18 -31.73 3.35
CA LEU A 59 23.35 -30.29 3.53
C LEU A 59 24.78 -29.97 3.96
N GLU A 60 25.59 -29.42 3.05
CA GLU A 60 27.02 -29.17 3.28
C GLU A 60 27.31 -27.79 3.85
N LYS A 61 26.50 -26.78 3.49
CA LYS A 61 26.79 -25.39 3.83
C LYS A 61 25.54 -24.53 3.81
N TYR A 62 25.46 -23.61 4.77
CA TYR A 62 24.60 -22.43 4.68
C TYR A 62 25.41 -21.21 4.22
N PHE A 63 24.85 -20.45 3.29
CA PHE A 63 25.38 -19.15 2.86
C PHE A 63 24.74 -17.98 3.62
N VAL A 64 23.71 -18.27 4.42
CA VAL A 64 22.93 -17.29 5.19
C VAL A 64 22.90 -17.63 6.67
N LYS A 65 22.61 -16.63 7.50
CA LYS A 65 22.47 -16.76 8.95
C LYS A 65 21.09 -16.28 9.41
N PRO A 66 20.59 -16.73 10.58
CA PRO A 66 19.43 -16.12 11.21
C PRO A 66 19.56 -14.59 11.32
N ALA A 67 18.45 -13.89 11.17
CA ALA A 67 18.34 -12.42 11.13
C ALA A 67 19.03 -11.71 9.94
N GLN A 68 19.64 -12.43 9.00
CA GLN A 68 20.22 -11.83 7.79
C GLN A 68 19.13 -11.49 6.77
N ASP A 69 19.23 -10.31 6.14
CA ASP A 69 18.41 -9.94 4.99
C ASP A 69 18.90 -10.65 3.72
N VAL A 70 17.94 -11.14 2.92
CA VAL A 70 18.17 -11.87 1.67
C VAL A 70 17.28 -11.31 0.57
N LYS A 71 17.79 -11.33 -0.66
CA LYS A 71 17.10 -10.94 -1.88
C LYS A 71 16.80 -12.16 -2.74
N LYS A 72 15.82 -12.03 -3.63
CA LYS A 72 15.54 -13.05 -4.64
C LYS A 72 16.81 -13.35 -5.46
N GLY A 73 17.17 -14.62 -5.55
CA GLY A 73 18.37 -15.09 -6.25
C GLY A 73 19.61 -15.24 -5.37
N ASP A 74 19.57 -14.85 -4.09
CA ASP A 74 20.69 -15.07 -3.18
C ASP A 74 20.90 -16.56 -2.91
N LYS A 75 22.15 -16.97 -2.70
CA LYS A 75 22.49 -18.35 -2.33
C LYS A 75 22.07 -18.60 -0.88
N ILE A 76 21.45 -19.73 -0.62
CA ILE A 76 20.91 -20.11 0.68
C ILE A 76 21.68 -21.27 1.27
N ALA A 77 21.79 -22.36 0.52
CA ALA A 77 22.47 -23.56 0.97
C ALA A 77 23.15 -24.31 -0.17
N LEU A 78 24.18 -25.09 0.15
CA LEU A 78 24.79 -26.10 -0.71
C LEU A 78 24.31 -27.47 -0.24
N ILE A 79 23.68 -28.22 -1.14
CA ILE A 79 23.24 -29.60 -0.92
C ILE A 79 24.01 -30.49 -1.91
N ARG A 80 24.63 -31.55 -1.41
CA ARG A 80 25.25 -32.58 -2.27
C ARG A 80 24.24 -33.69 -2.53
N SER A 81 23.86 -33.84 -3.79
CA SER A 81 22.83 -34.79 -4.23
C SER A 81 23.42 -35.84 -5.17
N ILE A 82 23.13 -37.11 -4.85
CA ILE A 82 23.49 -38.24 -5.70
C ILE A 82 22.72 -38.16 -7.03
N ASP A 83 21.46 -37.71 -7.00
CA ASP A 83 20.64 -37.54 -8.19
C ASP A 83 21.24 -36.49 -9.13
N VAL A 84 21.68 -35.34 -8.59
CA VAL A 84 22.37 -34.31 -9.38
C VAL A 84 23.70 -34.83 -9.93
N SER A 85 24.44 -35.63 -9.16
CA SER A 85 25.65 -36.30 -9.63
C SER A 85 25.36 -37.23 -10.81
N LYS A 86 24.29 -38.01 -10.76
CA LYS A 86 23.88 -38.91 -11.84
C LYS A 86 23.42 -38.13 -13.07
N MET A 87 22.53 -37.15 -12.91
CA MET A 87 22.03 -36.32 -14.00
C MET A 87 23.16 -35.57 -14.72
N SER A 88 24.13 -35.03 -13.97
CA SER A 88 25.27 -34.32 -14.54
C SER A 88 26.23 -35.25 -15.28
N ALA A 89 26.48 -36.46 -14.77
CA ALA A 89 27.25 -37.48 -15.46
C ALA A 89 26.56 -37.96 -16.75
N ASP A 90 25.27 -38.25 -16.68
CA ASP A 90 24.45 -38.67 -17.82
C ASP A 90 24.43 -37.59 -18.90
N TYR A 91 24.30 -36.30 -18.54
CA TYR A 91 24.35 -35.20 -19.50
C TYR A 91 25.67 -35.17 -20.27
N ILE A 92 26.79 -35.34 -19.57
CA ILE A 92 28.13 -35.36 -20.19
C ILE A 92 28.25 -36.55 -21.15
N ALA A 93 27.76 -37.73 -20.74
CA ALA A 93 27.78 -38.93 -21.56
C ALA A 93 26.90 -38.77 -22.82
N LEU A 94 25.65 -38.32 -22.67
CA LEU A 94 24.75 -38.07 -23.79
C LEU A 94 25.28 -37.00 -24.74
N LYS A 95 25.91 -35.93 -24.23
CA LYS A 95 26.52 -34.89 -25.07
C LYS A 95 27.65 -35.44 -25.95
N LYS A 96 28.50 -36.33 -25.39
CA LYS A 96 29.54 -37.02 -26.15
C LYS A 96 28.94 -37.98 -27.18
N GLN A 97 27.92 -38.73 -26.80
CA GLN A 97 27.21 -39.64 -27.69
C GLN A 97 26.54 -38.89 -28.84
N TYR A 98 25.88 -37.77 -28.55
CA TYR A 98 25.26 -36.89 -29.55
C TYR A 98 26.30 -36.42 -30.57
N LYS A 99 27.47 -35.94 -30.11
CA LYS A 99 28.56 -35.52 -30.98
C LYS A 99 29.04 -36.65 -31.91
N ALA A 100 29.10 -37.88 -31.40
CA ALA A 100 29.50 -39.03 -32.21
C ALA A 100 28.45 -39.39 -33.28
N VAL A 101 27.16 -39.48 -32.90
CA VAL A 101 26.09 -39.80 -33.87
C VAL A 101 25.85 -38.66 -34.87
N GLN A 102 26.07 -37.41 -34.46
CA GLN A 102 26.02 -36.24 -35.35
C GLN A 102 27.07 -36.34 -36.45
N LYS A 103 28.34 -36.60 -36.08
CA LYS A 103 29.42 -36.81 -37.07
C LYS A 103 29.13 -37.96 -38.01
N ASN A 104 28.58 -39.06 -37.49
CA ASN A 104 28.23 -40.22 -38.32
C ASN A 104 27.10 -39.89 -39.30
N TYR A 105 26.06 -39.19 -38.83
CA TYR A 105 24.97 -38.72 -39.68
C TYR A 105 25.50 -37.80 -40.80
N GLU A 106 26.35 -36.82 -40.48
CA GLU A 106 26.95 -35.90 -41.46
C GLU A 106 27.79 -36.65 -42.51
N ALA A 107 28.52 -37.69 -42.10
CA ALA A 107 29.27 -38.55 -43.02
C ALA A 107 28.34 -39.33 -43.95
N VAL A 108 27.30 -39.97 -43.42
CA VAL A 108 26.30 -40.72 -44.20
C VAL A 108 25.51 -39.80 -45.14
N GLU A 109 25.18 -38.59 -44.70
CA GLU A 109 24.53 -37.57 -45.52
C GLU A 109 25.40 -37.18 -46.73
N LYS A 110 26.71 -37.00 -46.53
CA LYS A 110 27.67 -36.74 -47.62
C LYS A 110 27.77 -37.91 -48.59
N LEU A 111 27.77 -39.16 -48.09
CA LEU A 111 27.78 -40.35 -48.95
C LEU A 111 26.49 -40.47 -49.76
N TYR A 112 25.34 -40.16 -49.15
CA TYR A 112 24.03 -40.17 -49.83
C TYR A 112 23.99 -39.16 -50.97
N LYS A 113 24.46 -37.92 -50.72
CA LYS A 113 24.59 -36.86 -51.75
C LYS A 113 25.48 -37.27 -52.94
N LYS A 114 26.37 -38.25 -52.75
CA LYS A 114 27.23 -38.81 -53.79
C LYS A 114 26.70 -40.12 -54.41
N GLY A 115 25.47 -40.54 -54.06
CA GLY A 115 24.88 -41.79 -54.55
C GLY A 115 25.49 -43.07 -53.98
N MET A 116 26.30 -42.99 -52.92
CA MET A 116 27.05 -44.13 -52.35
C MET A 116 26.34 -44.85 -51.19
N THR A 117 25.16 -44.41 -50.77
CA THR A 117 24.38 -45.08 -49.72
C THR A 117 22.88 -44.90 -49.94
N SER A 118 22.06 -45.73 -49.29
CA SER A 118 20.61 -45.72 -49.46
C SER A 118 19.92 -44.64 -48.60
N MET A 119 18.75 -44.19 -49.06
CA MET A 119 17.87 -43.28 -48.28
C MET A 119 17.45 -43.92 -46.95
N GLN A 120 17.21 -45.24 -46.93
CA GLN A 120 16.89 -45.98 -45.71
C GLN A 120 18.01 -45.87 -44.66
N ASN A 121 19.27 -45.97 -45.07
CA ASN A 121 20.40 -45.82 -44.14
C ASN A 121 20.52 -44.38 -43.62
N LEU A 122 20.35 -43.38 -44.49
CA LEU A 122 20.32 -41.97 -44.06
C LEU A 122 19.22 -41.72 -43.03
N ASN A 123 18.00 -42.21 -43.29
CA ASN A 123 16.86 -42.11 -42.38
C ASN A 123 17.13 -42.80 -41.04
N ALA A 124 17.75 -43.99 -41.05
CA ALA A 124 18.12 -44.69 -39.82
C ALA A 124 19.11 -43.88 -38.96
N GLN A 125 20.12 -43.25 -39.57
CA GLN A 125 21.04 -42.36 -38.83
C GLN A 125 20.33 -41.09 -38.34
N ALA A 126 19.43 -40.52 -39.14
CA ALA A 126 18.63 -39.36 -38.74
C ALA A 126 17.79 -39.65 -37.50
N ILE A 127 17.08 -40.79 -37.48
CA ILE A 127 16.27 -41.24 -36.34
C ILE A 127 17.14 -41.44 -35.10
N LYS A 128 18.30 -42.10 -35.24
CA LYS A 128 19.24 -42.31 -34.14
C LYS A 128 19.73 -40.98 -33.56
N ARG A 129 20.12 -40.04 -34.42
CA ARG A 129 20.56 -38.69 -34.04
C ARG A 129 19.44 -37.94 -33.30
N SER A 130 18.23 -37.93 -33.84
CA SER A 130 17.06 -37.26 -33.26
C SER A 130 16.69 -37.84 -31.89
N LYS A 131 16.76 -39.16 -31.71
CA LYS A 131 16.52 -39.81 -30.41
C LYS A 131 17.50 -39.31 -29.33
N ILE A 132 18.80 -39.28 -29.65
CA ILE A 132 19.81 -38.80 -28.70
C ILE A 132 19.66 -37.29 -28.45
N ALA A 133 19.34 -36.51 -29.46
CA ALA A 133 19.08 -35.07 -29.33
C ALA A 133 17.89 -34.77 -28.41
N ALA A 134 16.81 -35.54 -28.53
CA ALA A 134 15.62 -35.41 -27.68
C ALA A 134 15.96 -35.72 -26.21
N ASN A 135 16.67 -36.83 -25.95
CA ASN A 135 17.10 -37.18 -24.60
C ASN A 135 18.04 -36.13 -23.98
N LEU A 136 18.98 -35.61 -24.78
CA LEU A 136 19.90 -34.55 -24.34
C LEU A 136 19.13 -33.27 -23.98
N THR A 137 18.15 -32.88 -24.80
CA THR A 137 17.29 -31.71 -24.54
C THR A 137 16.46 -31.89 -23.28
N ALA A 138 15.88 -33.07 -23.09
CA ALA A 138 15.09 -33.39 -21.90
C ALA A 138 15.93 -33.28 -20.62
N LEU A 139 17.13 -33.89 -20.61
CA LEU A 139 18.03 -33.84 -19.46
C LEU A 139 18.58 -32.43 -19.20
N GLN A 140 18.87 -31.68 -20.27
CA GLN A 140 19.25 -30.27 -20.16
C GLN A 140 18.14 -29.43 -19.53
N SER A 141 16.87 -29.69 -19.85
CA SER A 141 15.72 -29.02 -19.24
C SER A 141 15.64 -29.33 -17.74
N GLN A 142 15.79 -30.60 -17.35
CA GLN A 142 15.78 -31.01 -15.95
C GLN A 142 16.89 -30.33 -15.12
N LEU A 143 18.12 -30.32 -15.63
CA LEU A 143 19.25 -29.62 -14.97
C LEU A 143 19.02 -28.10 -14.89
N LYS A 144 18.41 -27.50 -15.92
CA LYS A 144 18.06 -26.07 -15.92
C LYS A 144 17.01 -25.73 -14.86
N THR A 145 16.02 -26.60 -14.62
CA THR A 145 15.03 -26.44 -13.53
C THR A 145 15.71 -26.42 -12.16
N LEU A 146 16.82 -27.15 -12.01
CA LEU A 146 17.66 -27.13 -10.81
C LEU A 146 18.66 -25.95 -10.79
N ASN A 147 18.53 -25.01 -11.72
CA ASN A 147 19.41 -23.86 -11.88
C ASN A 147 20.90 -24.24 -12.09
N ILE A 148 21.16 -25.39 -12.72
CA ILE A 148 22.51 -25.89 -13.04
C ILE A 148 22.86 -25.47 -14.47
N ASP A 149 23.90 -24.66 -14.63
CA ASP A 149 24.41 -24.28 -15.95
C ASP A 149 25.23 -25.42 -16.58
N VAL A 150 24.61 -26.09 -17.55
CA VAL A 150 25.21 -27.20 -18.28
C VAL A 150 26.18 -26.76 -19.38
N LYS A 151 26.22 -25.48 -19.77
CA LYS A 151 27.10 -25.00 -20.86
C LYS A 151 28.57 -25.21 -20.51
N ASN A 152 28.91 -24.95 -19.25
CA ASN A 152 30.27 -25.01 -18.70
C ASN A 152 30.60 -26.33 -18.00
N LEU A 153 29.65 -27.28 -17.97
CA LEU A 153 29.81 -28.54 -17.26
C LEU A 153 30.78 -29.48 -17.99
N LYS A 154 32.03 -29.54 -17.52
CA LYS A 154 33.09 -30.43 -18.03
C LYS A 154 33.24 -31.73 -17.23
N LYS A 155 32.88 -31.70 -15.94
CA LYS A 155 32.93 -32.83 -15.00
C LYS A 155 31.57 -32.96 -14.32
N ALA A 156 31.22 -34.18 -13.92
CA ALA A 156 30.02 -34.41 -13.13
C ALA A 156 30.11 -33.64 -11.80
N THR A 157 28.98 -33.13 -11.33
CA THR A 157 28.87 -32.40 -10.07
C THR A 157 27.72 -32.96 -9.25
N ALA A 158 27.93 -33.09 -7.94
CA ALA A 158 26.88 -33.40 -6.99
C ALA A 158 26.26 -32.13 -6.39
N ASP A 159 26.82 -30.97 -6.69
CA ASP A 159 26.50 -29.72 -6.00
C ASP A 159 25.19 -29.13 -6.51
N PHE A 160 24.23 -28.97 -5.60
CA PHE A 160 23.00 -28.23 -5.81
C PHE A 160 23.00 -27.00 -4.91
N ILE A 161 22.95 -25.82 -5.53
CA ILE A 161 22.82 -24.56 -4.81
C ILE A 161 21.34 -24.22 -4.70
N LEU A 162 20.85 -24.14 -3.47
CA LEU A 162 19.52 -23.63 -3.16
C LEU A 162 19.56 -22.10 -3.15
N TYR A 163 18.60 -21.47 -3.81
CA TYR A 163 18.50 -20.02 -3.94
C TYR A 163 17.24 -19.46 -3.26
N ALA A 164 17.23 -18.18 -2.90
CA ALA A 164 16.04 -17.48 -2.43
C ALA A 164 15.07 -17.18 -3.57
N HIS A 165 13.77 -17.44 -3.36
CA HIS A 165 12.72 -17.18 -4.35
C HIS A 165 12.10 -15.78 -4.21
N SER A 166 12.32 -15.11 -3.09
CA SER A 166 11.76 -13.81 -2.71
C SER A 166 12.73 -13.05 -1.80
N CYS A 167 12.47 -11.76 -1.59
CA CYS A 167 13.20 -10.94 -0.63
C CYS A 167 12.58 -11.06 0.78
N GLY A 168 13.42 -11.01 1.81
CA GLY A 168 12.99 -11.00 3.20
C GLY A 168 14.15 -11.15 4.18
N ARG A 169 13.84 -11.50 5.42
CA ARG A 169 14.80 -11.76 6.49
C ARG A 169 14.74 -13.21 6.92
N VAL A 170 15.90 -13.84 7.09
CA VAL A 170 15.98 -15.22 7.56
C VAL A 170 15.47 -15.30 9.00
N SER A 171 14.37 -16.02 9.19
CA SER A 171 13.77 -16.31 10.50
C SER A 171 14.55 -17.39 11.23
N ALA A 172 14.72 -18.53 10.57
CA ALA A 172 15.33 -19.72 11.16
C ALA A 172 15.94 -20.62 10.08
N LEU A 173 17.00 -21.33 10.47
CA LEU A 173 17.52 -22.49 9.74
C LEU A 173 16.80 -23.72 10.28
N LEU A 174 16.04 -24.41 9.42
CA LEU A 174 15.14 -25.50 9.84
C LEU A 174 15.86 -26.86 9.91
N LYS A 175 17.07 -26.93 9.34
CA LYS A 175 17.88 -28.16 9.28
C LYS A 175 19.27 -27.95 9.88
N PRO A 176 19.79 -28.91 10.66
CA PRO A 176 21.18 -28.90 11.08
C PRO A 176 22.12 -29.01 9.88
N LEU A 177 23.28 -28.38 9.96
CA LEU A 177 24.35 -28.60 9.01
C LEU A 177 24.76 -30.08 9.03
N HIS A 178 25.13 -30.64 7.88
CA HIS A 178 25.47 -32.05 7.70
C HIS A 178 24.33 -33.03 8.02
N SER A 179 23.08 -32.58 7.87
CA SER A 179 21.93 -33.49 7.88
C SER A 179 21.57 -33.94 6.47
N SER A 180 20.94 -35.10 6.37
CA SER A 180 20.22 -35.50 5.17
C SER A 180 18.97 -34.64 4.98
N VAL A 181 18.64 -34.34 3.73
CA VAL A 181 17.45 -33.60 3.32
C VAL A 181 16.76 -34.32 2.17
N SER A 182 15.45 -34.32 2.18
CA SER A 182 14.60 -34.91 1.14
C SER A 182 14.08 -33.86 0.17
N SER A 183 13.55 -34.31 -0.97
CA SER A 183 12.88 -33.41 -1.92
C SER A 183 11.62 -32.81 -1.27
N ASN A 184 11.39 -31.52 -1.51
CA ASN A 184 10.36 -30.66 -0.93
C ASN A 184 10.50 -30.38 0.57
N GLU A 185 11.61 -30.75 1.19
CA GLU A 185 11.83 -30.51 2.60
C GLU A 185 12.20 -29.04 2.88
N PRO A 186 11.54 -28.36 3.83
CA PRO A 186 11.90 -27.01 4.26
C PRO A 186 13.30 -26.94 4.88
N ILE A 187 14.14 -26.05 4.36
CA ILE A 187 15.53 -25.88 4.79
C ILE A 187 15.73 -24.57 5.56
N VAL A 188 15.09 -23.49 5.10
CA VAL A 188 15.19 -22.14 5.67
C VAL A 188 13.81 -21.50 5.70
N SER A 189 13.50 -20.81 6.79
CA SER A 189 12.33 -19.94 6.89
C SER A 189 12.75 -18.49 6.69
N ILE A 190 12.09 -17.78 5.77
CA ILE A 190 12.24 -16.34 5.52
C ILE A 190 10.93 -15.65 5.90
N VAL A 191 11.02 -14.54 6.62
CA VAL A 191 9.92 -13.59 6.78
C VAL A 191 10.08 -12.48 5.76
N LYS A 192 9.05 -12.23 4.94
CA LYS A 192 9.06 -11.12 3.98
C LYS A 192 9.25 -9.78 4.73
N ASN A 193 10.15 -8.94 4.22
CA ASN A 193 10.34 -7.59 4.74
C ASN A 193 9.06 -6.78 4.50
N GLN A 194 8.58 -6.08 5.53
CA GLN A 194 7.35 -5.26 5.50
C GLN A 194 6.09 -6.05 5.15
N ALA A 195 5.68 -6.92 6.07
CA ALA A 195 4.47 -7.72 5.93
C ALA A 195 3.36 -7.28 6.91
N TYR A 196 3.45 -6.06 7.45
CA TYR A 196 2.42 -5.54 8.33
C TYR A 196 1.30 -4.94 7.50
N TYR A 197 0.09 -5.37 7.83
CA TYR A 197 -1.14 -4.84 7.27
C TYR A 197 -1.98 -4.29 8.40
N VAL A 198 -2.68 -3.21 8.11
CA VAL A 198 -3.75 -2.72 8.98
C VAL A 198 -5.05 -3.30 8.46
N LYS A 199 -5.65 -4.16 9.27
CA LYS A 199 -6.95 -4.79 9.04
C LYS A 199 -8.04 -3.91 9.63
N SER A 200 -8.63 -3.05 8.81
CA SER A 200 -9.69 -2.12 9.20
C SER A 200 -11.07 -2.74 9.00
N TYR A 201 -11.98 -2.47 9.94
CA TYR A 201 -13.34 -2.99 9.91
C TYR A 201 -14.33 -1.88 9.50
N LEU A 202 -14.70 -1.87 8.22
CA LEU A 202 -15.55 -0.85 7.61
C LEU A 202 -17.04 -1.23 7.71
N PRO A 203 -17.92 -0.38 8.28
CA PRO A 203 -19.37 -0.62 8.25
C PRO A 203 -19.92 -0.79 6.83
N LEU A 204 -20.88 -1.71 6.65
CA LEU A 204 -21.45 -2.04 5.34
C LEU A 204 -22.01 -0.82 4.58
N GLU A 205 -22.59 0.16 5.30
CA GLU A 205 -23.12 1.41 4.72
C GLU A 205 -22.07 2.26 3.97
N TYR A 206 -20.79 2.04 4.23
CA TYR A 206 -19.67 2.71 3.58
C TYR A 206 -18.89 1.82 2.61
N ALA A 207 -19.14 0.50 2.61
CA ALA A 207 -18.39 -0.44 1.80
C ALA A 207 -18.49 -0.17 0.30
N THR A 208 -19.64 0.33 -0.18
CA THR A 208 -19.86 0.68 -1.60
C THR A 208 -19.08 1.91 -2.04
N LYS A 209 -18.61 2.74 -1.09
CA LYS A 209 -17.84 3.96 -1.36
C LYS A 209 -16.33 3.72 -1.28
N ALA A 210 -15.91 2.66 -0.58
CA ALA A 210 -14.50 2.33 -0.44
C ALA A 210 -13.90 1.89 -1.78
N ARG A 211 -12.71 2.42 -2.09
CA ARG A 211 -11.93 2.07 -3.26
C ARG A 211 -10.50 1.68 -2.87
N ILE A 212 -9.88 0.84 -3.69
CA ILE A 212 -8.43 0.60 -3.60
C ILE A 212 -7.73 1.95 -3.82
N GLY A 213 -6.78 2.28 -2.95
CA GLY A 213 -6.07 3.56 -2.93
C GLY A 213 -6.62 4.58 -1.94
N ASP A 214 -7.79 4.37 -1.33
CA ASP A 214 -8.30 5.27 -0.29
C ASP A 214 -7.29 5.41 0.86
N LYS A 215 -7.06 6.66 1.29
CA LYS A 215 -6.12 6.98 2.37
C LYS A 215 -6.69 6.48 3.70
N ILE A 216 -5.87 5.76 4.46
CA ILE A 216 -6.19 5.33 5.82
C ILE A 216 -5.12 5.90 6.76
N VAL A 217 -5.55 6.67 7.75
CA VAL A 217 -4.67 7.22 8.79
C VAL A 217 -4.85 6.40 10.05
N VAL A 218 -3.78 5.81 10.54
CA VAL A 218 -3.79 4.93 11.72
C VAL A 218 -3.07 5.61 12.86
N ASN A 219 -3.71 5.70 14.02
CA ASN A 219 -3.12 6.24 15.22
C ASN A 219 -2.48 5.11 16.04
N TYR A 220 -1.16 5.18 16.21
CA TYR A 220 -0.36 4.19 16.95
C TYR A 220 0.72 4.88 17.77
N ALA A 221 0.71 4.70 19.10
CA ALA A 221 1.68 5.28 20.04
C ALA A 221 1.91 6.79 19.82
N ASP A 222 0.81 7.55 19.74
CA ASP A 222 0.77 9.00 19.49
C ASP A 222 1.38 9.45 18.16
N LYS A 223 1.57 8.51 17.22
CA LYS A 223 2.02 8.78 15.85
C LYS A 223 0.94 8.40 14.84
N GLU A 224 0.90 9.15 13.75
CA GLU A 224 0.07 8.81 12.60
C GLU A 224 0.87 7.99 11.58
N ILE A 225 0.33 6.83 11.24
CA ILE A 225 0.82 5.96 10.17
C ILE A 225 -0.14 6.14 9.01
N ILE A 226 0.37 6.65 7.89
CA ILE A 226 -0.42 6.81 6.67
C ILE A 226 -0.27 5.54 5.83
N THR A 227 -1.39 4.91 5.53
CA THR A 227 -1.49 3.73 4.66
C THR A 227 -2.53 3.97 3.57
N HIS A 228 -2.57 3.05 2.60
CA HIS A 228 -3.55 3.09 1.52
C HIS A 228 -4.25 1.75 1.41
N ALA A 229 -5.57 1.76 1.16
CA ALA A 229 -6.35 0.56 0.98
C ALA A 229 -5.80 -0.25 -0.20
N THR A 230 -5.25 -1.43 0.07
CA THR A 230 -4.70 -2.34 -0.94
C THR A 230 -5.70 -3.42 -1.34
N GLN A 231 -6.56 -3.84 -0.40
CA GLN A 231 -7.55 -4.88 -0.63
C GLN A 231 -8.84 -4.57 0.13
N ILE A 232 -9.99 -4.82 -0.50
CA ILE A 232 -11.30 -4.76 0.11
C ILE A 232 -11.90 -6.15 -0.05
N MET A 233 -12.21 -6.81 1.07
CA MET A 233 -12.72 -8.17 1.03
C MET A 233 -14.17 -8.18 0.56
N PRO A 234 -14.56 -9.00 -0.43
CA PRO A 234 -15.93 -9.12 -0.90
C PRO A 234 -16.79 -9.99 0.03
N LYS A 235 -16.56 -9.90 1.34
CA LYS A 235 -17.25 -10.65 2.39
C LYS A 235 -17.59 -9.73 3.55
N VAL A 236 -18.85 -9.77 3.95
CA VAL A 236 -19.35 -9.11 5.15
C VAL A 236 -19.30 -10.11 6.30
N ASP A 237 -18.87 -9.65 7.46
CA ASP A 237 -18.99 -10.41 8.71
C ASP A 237 -20.45 -10.35 9.19
N GLU A 238 -21.11 -11.51 9.30
CA GLU A 238 -22.55 -11.60 9.57
C GLU A 238 -22.95 -11.00 10.94
N THR A 239 -22.09 -11.13 11.93
CA THR A 239 -22.36 -10.66 13.29
C THR A 239 -22.14 -9.14 13.42
N THR A 240 -21.07 -8.62 12.82
CA THR A 240 -20.70 -7.21 12.98
C THR A 240 -21.19 -6.31 11.85
N GLN A 241 -21.67 -6.88 10.74
CA GLN A 241 -22.07 -6.15 9.53
C GLN A 241 -20.96 -5.24 8.99
N ARG A 242 -19.71 -5.72 9.06
CA ARG A 242 -18.51 -5.01 8.60
C ARG A 242 -17.78 -5.75 7.49
N VAL A 243 -17.19 -4.97 6.59
CA VAL A 243 -16.28 -5.41 5.53
C VAL A 243 -14.85 -5.18 5.98
N VAL A 244 -13.97 -6.14 5.66
CA VAL A 244 -12.53 -6.00 5.96
C VAL A 244 -11.84 -5.23 4.84
N VAL A 245 -11.12 -4.17 5.22
CA VAL A 245 -10.22 -3.42 4.34
C VAL A 245 -8.79 -3.62 4.84
N LEU A 246 -7.91 -4.08 3.96
CA LEU A 246 -6.48 -4.23 4.25
C LEU A 246 -5.71 -3.09 3.62
N SER A 247 -4.77 -2.52 4.38
CA SER A 247 -3.81 -1.54 3.89
C SER A 247 -2.39 -1.93 4.30
N SER A 248 -1.45 -1.81 3.37
CA SER A 248 -0.03 -2.13 3.60
C SER A 248 0.62 -1.01 4.42
N VAL A 249 1.46 -1.38 5.38
CA VAL A 249 2.32 -0.44 6.11
C VAL A 249 3.68 -0.40 5.42
N ASP A 250 3.83 0.55 4.48
CA ASP A 250 5.03 0.65 3.64
C ASP A 250 6.17 1.42 4.32
N GLN A 251 5.84 2.27 5.29
CA GLN A 251 6.85 2.98 6.09
C GLN A 251 7.43 2.06 7.17
N LYS A 252 8.74 2.18 7.41
CA LYS A 252 9.36 1.49 8.54
C LYS A 252 8.90 2.17 9.83
N VAL A 253 8.13 1.45 10.63
CA VAL A 253 7.71 1.87 11.97
C VAL A 253 8.40 0.96 12.97
N ASP A 254 9.26 1.53 13.80
CA ASP A 254 9.87 0.78 14.90
C ASP A 254 8.80 0.45 15.95
N ASP A 255 8.96 -0.69 16.64
CA ASP A 255 8.05 -1.16 17.70
C ASP A 255 6.58 -1.35 17.28
N LEU A 256 6.34 -1.70 16.01
CA LEU A 256 5.00 -2.05 15.54
C LEU A 256 4.65 -3.50 15.95
N PHE A 257 3.86 -3.65 17.02
CA PHE A 257 3.41 -4.96 17.48
C PHE A 257 2.27 -5.50 16.61
N ILE A 258 2.23 -6.81 16.42
CA ILE A 258 1.09 -7.49 15.79
C ILE A 258 0.00 -7.76 16.81
N ASP A 259 -1.18 -8.03 16.31
CA ASP A 259 -2.37 -8.40 17.07
C ASP A 259 -2.95 -7.33 18.01
N VAL A 260 -2.42 -6.12 17.96
CA VAL A 260 -2.96 -4.93 18.64
C VAL A 260 -4.07 -4.26 17.83
N TYR A 261 -5.11 -3.82 18.54
CA TYR A 261 -6.17 -2.98 17.99
C TYR A 261 -5.79 -1.50 18.05
N VAL A 262 -6.09 -0.78 16.98
CA VAL A 262 -5.72 0.62 16.77
C VAL A 262 -6.89 1.40 16.18
N LYS A 263 -6.94 2.70 16.41
CA LYS A 263 -7.90 3.58 15.76
C LYS A 263 -7.39 3.94 14.37
N ALA A 264 -8.27 3.89 13.39
CA ALA A 264 -7.95 4.30 12.03
C ALA A 264 -9.05 5.20 11.47
N THR A 265 -8.73 6.02 10.47
CA THR A 265 -9.72 6.83 9.74
C THR A 265 -9.52 6.60 8.26
N ILE A 266 -10.55 6.11 7.57
CA ILE A 266 -10.54 6.03 6.10
C ILE A 266 -11.08 7.33 5.51
N TYR A 267 -10.43 7.84 4.48
CA TYR A 267 -10.86 8.99 3.70
C TYR A 267 -11.22 8.50 2.29
N PHE A 268 -12.50 8.62 1.93
CA PHE A 268 -12.98 8.19 0.62
C PHE A 268 -12.50 9.14 -0.47
N SER A 269 -12.18 8.57 -1.64
CA SER A 269 -11.75 9.33 -2.82
C SER A 269 -12.86 10.21 -3.41
N ASP A 270 -14.13 9.79 -3.27
CA ASP A 270 -15.28 10.55 -3.76
C ASP A 270 -15.51 11.82 -2.92
N ALA A 271 -15.17 12.96 -3.50
CA ALA A 271 -15.42 14.27 -2.91
C ALA A 271 -16.75 14.83 -3.41
N LYS A 272 -17.57 15.36 -2.50
CA LYS A 272 -18.79 16.09 -2.87
C LYS A 272 -18.60 17.56 -2.55
N SER A 273 -18.91 18.40 -3.52
CA SER A 273 -18.79 19.84 -3.36
C SER A 273 -20.13 20.43 -2.92
N TYR A 274 -20.09 21.27 -1.90
CA TYR A 274 -21.24 22.02 -1.40
C TYR A 274 -20.85 23.50 -1.26
N VAL A 275 -21.85 24.38 -1.25
CA VAL A 275 -21.64 25.76 -0.79
C VAL A 275 -21.20 25.68 0.67
N ALA A 276 -20.10 26.35 0.99
CA ALA A 276 -19.46 26.23 2.28
C ALA A 276 -19.13 27.58 2.91
N VAL A 277 -19.15 27.57 4.23
CA VAL A 277 -18.74 28.67 5.10
C VAL A 277 -17.61 28.20 6.02
N LYS A 278 -16.80 29.12 6.53
CA LYS A 278 -15.82 28.80 7.58
C LYS A 278 -16.55 28.26 8.81
N LYS A 279 -15.98 27.24 9.45
CA LYS A 279 -16.55 26.62 10.64
C LYS A 279 -16.78 27.61 11.79
N SER A 280 -15.94 28.64 11.90
CA SER A 280 -16.05 29.75 12.86
C SER A 280 -17.27 30.67 12.65
N ALA A 281 -17.88 30.65 11.46
CA ALA A 281 -19.07 31.44 11.15
C ALA A 281 -20.36 30.84 11.72
N LEU A 282 -20.33 29.53 12.00
CA LEU A 282 -21.50 28.79 12.41
C LEU A 282 -21.85 29.11 13.86
N SER A 283 -23.07 29.60 14.07
CA SER A 283 -23.60 29.95 15.40
C SER A 283 -24.90 29.20 15.67
N PHE A 284 -25.10 28.77 16.91
CA PHE A 284 -26.39 28.20 17.32
C PHE A 284 -27.28 29.30 17.89
N PHE A 285 -28.44 29.57 17.30
CA PHE A 285 -29.36 30.66 17.67
C PHE A 285 -30.81 30.19 17.49
N ASN A 286 -31.69 30.48 18.46
CA ASN A 286 -33.10 30.08 18.44
C ASN A 286 -33.34 28.59 18.13
N ASN A 287 -32.50 27.72 18.71
CA ASN A 287 -32.55 26.26 18.51
C ASN A 287 -32.23 25.78 17.08
N GLU A 288 -31.65 26.64 16.25
CA GLU A 288 -31.24 26.35 14.89
C GLU A 288 -29.77 26.74 14.65
N TRP A 289 -29.15 26.12 13.65
CA TRP A 289 -27.84 26.53 13.16
C TRP A 289 -28.02 27.71 12.21
N VAL A 290 -27.31 28.81 12.48
CA VAL A 290 -27.39 30.03 11.69
C VAL A 290 -26.01 30.53 11.27
N VAL A 291 -25.99 31.27 10.17
CA VAL A 291 -24.87 32.08 9.71
C VAL A 291 -25.38 33.52 9.58
N PHE A 292 -24.62 34.49 10.07
CA PHE A 292 -24.99 35.90 9.96
C PHE A 292 -24.56 36.47 8.61
N VAL A 293 -25.49 37.12 7.92
CA VAL A 293 -25.25 37.79 6.62
C VAL A 293 -25.42 39.30 6.76
N PRO A 294 -24.61 40.13 6.07
CA PRO A 294 -24.77 41.57 6.07
C PRO A 294 -26.17 41.98 5.59
N ASN A 295 -26.81 42.88 6.33
CA ASN A 295 -28.08 43.46 5.90
C ASN A 295 -27.82 44.58 4.89
N LYS A 296 -27.98 44.29 3.60
CA LYS A 296 -27.74 45.26 2.51
C LYS A 296 -28.74 46.43 2.48
N GLU A 297 -29.83 46.33 3.23
CA GLU A 297 -30.87 47.37 3.33
C GLU A 297 -30.79 48.14 4.66
N ALA A 298 -29.66 48.03 5.38
CA ALA A 298 -29.55 48.65 6.69
C ALA A 298 -29.60 50.18 6.62
N LYS A 299 -30.63 50.78 7.22
CA LYS A 299 -30.69 52.20 7.62
C LYS A 299 -30.11 52.36 9.03
N GLU A 300 -29.79 53.60 9.46
CA GLU A 300 -29.10 53.92 10.72
C GLU A 300 -29.68 53.26 12.00
N GLU A 301 -30.96 52.86 12.00
CA GLU A 301 -31.64 52.21 13.13
C GLU A 301 -31.91 50.70 12.96
N SER A 302 -31.41 50.07 11.90
CA SER A 302 -31.68 48.66 11.60
C SER A 302 -30.49 47.75 11.88
N LEU A 303 -30.79 46.48 12.15
CA LEU A 303 -29.77 45.46 12.44
C LEU A 303 -28.79 45.33 11.27
N ALA A 304 -27.49 45.49 11.55
CA ALA A 304 -26.41 45.39 10.57
C ALA A 304 -26.25 43.98 9.97
N TYR A 305 -26.70 42.95 10.69
CA TYR A 305 -26.62 41.55 10.28
C TYR A 305 -27.91 40.81 10.58
N LEU A 306 -28.28 39.88 9.70
CA LEU A 306 -29.45 39.04 9.86
C LEU A 306 -29.03 37.57 10.05
N PRO A 307 -29.62 36.84 11.01
CA PRO A 307 -29.40 35.40 11.12
C PRO A 307 -30.08 34.68 9.95
N ARG A 308 -29.32 33.85 9.24
CA ARG A 308 -29.85 32.95 8.22
C ARG A 308 -29.72 31.51 8.65
N VAL A 309 -30.84 30.79 8.69
CA VAL A 309 -30.89 29.38 9.04
C VAL A 309 -30.17 28.55 7.98
N VAL A 310 -29.32 27.64 8.42
CA VAL A 310 -28.54 26.75 7.55
C VAL A 310 -28.66 25.29 8.00
N VAL A 311 -28.71 24.39 7.02
CA VAL A 311 -28.64 22.93 7.26
C VAL A 311 -27.25 22.45 6.91
N ILE A 312 -26.57 21.84 7.89
CA ILE A 312 -25.22 21.28 7.72
C ILE A 312 -25.31 19.97 6.94
N VAL A 313 -24.57 19.85 5.84
CA VAL A 313 -24.56 18.66 4.96
C VAL A 313 -23.19 18.00 4.86
N ALA A 314 -22.12 18.71 5.20
CA ALA A 314 -20.75 18.21 5.27
C ALA A 314 -19.90 19.09 6.19
N GLN A 315 -18.77 18.58 6.67
CA GLN A 315 -17.79 19.36 7.42
C GLN A 315 -16.39 18.77 7.26
N ASP A 316 -15.38 19.62 7.32
CA ASP A 316 -13.99 19.24 7.55
C ASP A 316 -13.38 20.11 8.66
N ASP A 317 -12.05 20.23 8.70
CA ASP A 317 -11.34 20.95 9.76
C ASP A 317 -11.57 22.46 9.68
N GLU A 318 -11.76 23.03 8.48
CA GLU A 318 -11.83 24.48 8.26
C GLU A 318 -13.22 24.96 7.81
N TYR A 319 -13.95 24.15 7.03
CA TYR A 319 -15.21 24.52 6.39
C TYR A 319 -16.38 23.62 6.81
N VAL A 320 -17.59 24.18 6.68
CA VAL A 320 -18.86 23.47 6.84
C VAL A 320 -19.69 23.67 5.58
N GLY A 321 -20.07 22.57 4.95
CA GLY A 321 -20.95 22.55 3.78
C GLY A 321 -22.39 22.72 4.25
N ILE A 322 -23.10 23.68 3.66
CA ILE A 322 -24.43 24.11 4.11
C ILE A 322 -25.45 24.14 2.97
N LYS A 323 -26.73 24.07 3.33
CA LYS A 323 -27.87 24.52 2.51
C LYS A 323 -28.51 25.71 3.23
N GLY A 324 -28.71 26.83 2.53
CA GLY A 324 -29.34 28.03 3.09
C GLY A 324 -28.73 29.36 2.64
N LEU A 325 -27.50 29.33 2.06
CA LEU A 325 -26.89 30.48 1.39
C LEU A 325 -26.56 30.11 -0.07
N GLU A 326 -26.54 31.11 -0.93
CA GLU A 326 -26.13 30.97 -2.33
C GLU A 326 -24.61 31.10 -2.48
N LEU A 327 -24.06 30.68 -3.62
CA LEU A 327 -22.63 30.80 -3.93
C LEU A 327 -22.24 32.27 -4.15
N GLY A 328 -21.16 32.73 -3.51
CA GLY A 328 -20.68 34.12 -3.58
C GLY A 328 -21.38 35.07 -2.60
N GLU A 329 -22.29 34.57 -1.75
CA GLU A 329 -22.97 35.37 -0.75
C GLU A 329 -22.03 35.74 0.41
N GLU A 330 -22.08 36.98 0.88
CA GLU A 330 -21.27 37.45 2.00
C GLU A 330 -21.83 36.99 3.35
N TYR A 331 -20.93 36.54 4.22
CA TYR A 331 -21.27 36.10 5.57
C TYR A 331 -20.18 36.50 6.58
N VAL A 332 -20.58 36.55 7.85
CA VAL A 332 -19.67 36.77 8.98
C VAL A 332 -18.81 35.52 9.18
N SER A 333 -17.54 35.61 8.82
CA SER A 333 -16.62 34.48 8.74
C SER A 333 -15.93 34.11 10.05
N GLY A 334 -15.95 35.01 11.02
CA GLY A 334 -15.38 34.86 12.35
C GLY A 334 -16.04 35.82 13.34
N GLU A 335 -15.77 35.66 14.63
CA GLU A 335 -16.33 36.54 15.67
C GLU A 335 -17.87 36.58 15.70
N SER A 336 -18.53 35.51 15.23
CA SER A 336 -20.00 35.40 15.12
C SER A 336 -20.74 35.57 16.46
N TYR A 337 -20.06 35.33 17.58
CA TYR A 337 -20.56 35.60 18.94
C TYR A 337 -20.85 37.08 19.19
N TYR A 338 -20.03 38.01 18.67
CA TYR A 338 -20.27 39.46 18.85
C TYR A 338 -21.56 39.89 18.16
N VAL A 339 -21.79 39.40 16.94
CA VAL A 339 -23.01 39.66 16.16
C VAL A 339 -24.23 39.09 16.87
N LYS A 340 -24.14 37.85 17.36
CA LYS A 340 -25.20 37.22 18.16
C LYS A 340 -25.53 38.01 19.42
N SER A 341 -24.53 38.47 20.17
CA SER A 341 -24.73 39.25 21.39
C SER A 341 -25.33 40.63 21.12
N ALA A 342 -24.96 41.28 20.01
CA ALA A 342 -25.57 42.55 19.59
C ALA A 342 -27.06 42.37 19.24
N LEU A 343 -27.41 41.30 18.54
CA LEU A 343 -28.80 40.97 18.20
C LEU A 343 -29.65 40.68 19.45
N LEU A 344 -29.12 39.91 20.40
CA LEU A 344 -29.82 39.62 21.66
C LEU A 344 -30.05 40.89 22.50
N LYS A 345 -29.06 41.78 22.57
CA LYS A 345 -29.20 43.06 23.28
C LYS A 345 -30.27 43.95 22.64
N SER A 346 -30.29 44.03 21.30
CA SER A 346 -31.30 44.79 20.56
C SER A 346 -32.71 44.24 20.79
N SER A 347 -32.88 42.92 20.89
CA SER A 347 -34.19 42.30 21.16
C SER A 347 -34.69 42.45 22.60
N LEU A 348 -33.80 42.84 23.54
CA LEU A 348 -34.12 43.03 24.95
C LEU A 348 -34.35 44.50 25.33
N GLY A 349 -33.92 45.45 24.48
CA GLY A 349 -33.99 46.89 24.74
C GLY A 349 -35.24 47.60 24.21
N ASP A 350 -36.20 46.88 23.63
CA ASP A 350 -37.43 47.42 23.03
C ASP A 350 -38.62 47.42 24.03
N GLY A 351 -38.31 47.39 25.33
CA GLY A 351 -39.29 47.36 26.42
C GLY A 351 -38.90 48.32 27.53
N ASP A 352 -39.05 49.63 27.27
CA ASP A 352 -39.25 50.67 28.29
C ASP A 352 -40.32 51.67 27.81
#